data_AF-A0A2N5S1L3-F1
#
_entry.id   AF-A0A2N5S1L3-F1
#
_cell.length_a   1.000
_cell.length_b   1.000
_cell.length_c   1.000
_cell.angle_alpha   90.00
_cell.angle_beta   90.00
_cell.angle_gamma   90.00
#
_symmetry.space_group_name_H-M   'P 1'
#
loop_
_entity.id
_entity.type
_entity.pdbx_description
1 polymer ?
#
loop_
_entity_poly.entity_id
_entity_poly.type
_entity_poly.pdbx_seq_one_letter_code
_entity_poly.pdbx_strand_id
1 'polypeptide(L)'
;MHNDYVVPYNKYLLLRYNCHINVEIPYGIQALKYLFKYICKGVNRSLMRLSKGDEIEKFINGQYIGPVKAVWRLLQFPTSNRYPPIQRLSLHLPDMNTVHYTDEEILKKAMESGKAARTTLTEFFRLNKCNAIGLSVPARSLTYQEFPKYF
;
A
#
# COMPACT_ATOMS: atom_id res chain seq x y z
N MET A 1 46.18 13.62 5.53
CA MET A 1 44.76 14.03 5.49
C MET A 1 44.04 13.26 6.58
N HIS A 2 43.44 13.96 7.55
CA HIS A 2 42.76 13.34 8.68
C HIS A 2 41.32 12.98 8.27
N ASN A 3 40.95 11.71 8.40
CA ASN A 3 39.66 11.14 8.00
C ASN A 3 38.62 11.24 9.14
N ASP A 4 38.79 12.19 10.07
CA ASP A 4 38.04 12.27 11.32
C ASP A 4 36.54 12.62 11.12
N TYR A 5 36.15 12.98 9.89
CA TYR A 5 34.76 13.23 9.49
C TYR A 5 34.15 12.09 8.66
N VAL A 6 34.88 10.98 8.45
CA VAL A 6 34.42 9.85 7.66
C VAL A 6 33.89 8.77 8.58
N VAL A 7 32.64 8.37 8.36
CA VAL A 7 32.01 7.25 9.09
C VAL A 7 32.91 6.00 8.97
N PRO A 8 33.29 5.35 10.08
CA PRO A 8 34.18 4.19 10.03
C PRO A 8 33.59 3.09 9.14
N TYR A 9 34.37 2.62 8.17
CA TYR A 9 33.92 1.64 7.19
C TYR A 9 34.50 0.24 7.46
N ASN A 10 33.70 -0.79 7.21
CA ASN A 10 34.14 -2.17 7.33
C ASN A 10 34.85 -2.61 6.02
N LYS A 11 36.18 -2.78 6.08
CA LYS A 11 37.01 -3.14 4.92
C LYS A 11 36.59 -4.46 4.26
N TYR A 12 36.19 -5.46 5.04
CA TYR A 12 35.75 -6.75 4.52
C TYR A 12 34.48 -6.61 3.69
N LEU A 13 33.47 -5.90 4.22
CA LEU A 13 32.20 -5.69 3.53
C LEU A 13 32.36 -4.79 2.30
N LEU A 14 33.18 -3.75 2.39
CA LEU A 14 33.49 -2.87 1.27
C LEU A 14 34.08 -3.67 0.10
N LEU A 15 35.10 -4.49 0.35
CA LEU A 15 35.75 -5.30 -0.68
C LEU A 15 34.82 -6.38 -1.24
N ARG A 16 33.98 -6.99 -0.40
CA ARG A 16 33.07 -8.07 -0.80
C ARG A 16 31.92 -7.58 -1.71
N TYR A 17 31.37 -6.40 -1.43
CA TYR A 17 30.17 -5.89 -2.13
C TYR A 17 30.45 -4.69 -3.02
N ASN A 18 31.69 -4.21 -3.07
CA ASN A 18 32.12 -3.03 -3.82
C ASN A 18 31.25 -1.80 -3.56
N CYS A 19 30.76 -1.65 -2.32
CA CYS A 19 29.91 -0.53 -1.90
C CYS A 19 30.15 -0.19 -0.42
N HIS A 20 29.95 1.08 -0.06
CA HIS A 20 30.11 1.53 1.31
C HIS A 20 28.93 1.07 2.17
N ILE A 21 29.18 0.12 3.08
CA ILE A 21 28.18 -0.43 3.99
C ILE A 21 28.40 0.15 5.39
N ASN A 22 27.39 0.86 5.89
CA ASN A 22 27.38 1.34 7.27
C ASN A 22 27.01 0.19 8.21
N VAL A 23 27.86 -0.08 9.21
CA VAL A 23 27.63 -1.11 10.23
C VAL A 23 27.48 -0.43 11.58
N GLU A 24 26.27 -0.46 12.12
CA GLU A 24 25.96 0.07 13.43
C GLU A 24 25.57 -1.11 14.34
N ILE A 25 26.08 -1.13 15.57
CA ILE A 25 25.66 -2.05 16.62
C ILE A 25 24.76 -1.25 17.57
N PRO A 26 23.45 -1.21 17.34
CA PRO A 26 22.59 -0.46 18.22
C PRO A 26 22.31 -1.29 19.49
N TYR A 27 22.30 -0.63 20.65
CA TYR A 27 22.03 -1.26 21.96
C TYR A 27 20.79 -0.64 22.62
N GLY A 28 20.01 -1.46 23.34
CA GLY A 28 18.85 -1.03 24.12
C GLY A 28 17.64 -0.54 23.29
N ILE A 29 16.80 0.32 23.90
CA ILE A 29 15.57 0.86 23.29
C ILE A 29 15.84 1.63 21.98
N GLN A 30 17.03 2.21 21.85
CA GLN A 30 17.45 2.92 20.64
C GLN A 30 17.59 1.97 19.46
N ALA A 31 18.05 0.73 19.68
CA ALA A 31 18.07 -0.32 18.66
C ALA A 31 16.69 -0.69 18.16
N LEU A 32 15.74 -0.81 19.09
CA LEU A 32 14.36 -1.11 18.74
C LEU A 32 13.76 0.02 17.90
N LYS A 33 13.95 1.28 18.32
CA LYS A 33 13.51 2.46 17.57
C LYS A 33 14.16 2.53 16.20
N TYR A 34 15.45 2.22 16.10
CA TYR A 34 16.18 2.22 14.83
C TYR A 34 15.65 1.13 13.90
N LEU A 35 15.51 -0.10 14.39
CA LEU A 35 14.95 -1.21 13.63
C LEU A 35 13.53 -0.89 13.11
N PHE A 36 12.63 -0.45 13.99
CA PHE A 36 11.28 -0.06 13.60
C PHE A 36 11.27 1.12 12.64
N LYS A 37 12.17 2.09 12.80
CA LYS A 37 12.31 3.20 11.84
C LYS A 37 12.57 2.66 10.43
N TYR A 38 13.46 1.69 10.25
CA TYR A 38 13.78 1.15 8.92
C TYR A 38 12.76 0.13 8.39
N ILE A 39 12.14 -0.67 9.26
CA ILE A 39 11.05 -1.60 8.88
C ILE A 39 9.80 -0.82 8.47
N CYS A 40 9.45 0.20 9.25
CA CYS A 40 8.28 1.05 9.00
C CYS A 40 8.58 2.22 8.08
N LYS A 41 9.84 2.43 7.66
CA LYS A 41 10.16 3.46 6.67
C LYS A 41 9.43 3.09 5.39
N GLY A 42 8.54 3.97 4.97
CA GLY A 42 7.90 3.86 3.68
C GLY A 42 8.93 3.74 2.57
N VAL A 43 8.54 3.03 1.53
CA VAL A 43 9.23 3.01 0.23
C VAL A 43 9.49 4.43 -0.27
N ASN A 44 10.66 4.65 -0.86
CA ASN A 44 10.98 5.93 -1.48
C ASN A 44 9.96 6.20 -2.60
N ARG A 45 9.16 7.24 -2.39
CA ARG A 45 8.22 7.76 -3.39
C ARG A 45 8.82 9.02 -4.00
N SER A 46 8.74 9.12 -5.31
CA SER A 46 9.17 10.27 -6.07
C SER A 46 7.98 10.81 -6.85
N LEU A 47 7.74 12.10 -6.72
CA LEU A 47 6.78 12.81 -7.55
C LEU A 47 7.52 13.24 -8.82
N MET A 48 7.11 12.71 -9.97
CA MET A 48 7.68 13.06 -11.27
C MET A 48 6.68 13.92 -12.04
N ARG A 49 7.14 15.08 -12.51
CA ARG A 49 6.35 16.00 -13.33
C ARG A 49 6.41 15.55 -14.79
N LEU A 50 5.26 15.45 -15.45
CA LEU A 50 5.18 14.88 -16.81
C LEU A 50 5.35 15.93 -17.94
N SER A 51 5.09 17.22 -17.67
CA SER A 51 5.25 18.31 -18.66
C SER A 51 5.76 19.60 -18.00
N LYS A 52 6.37 20.50 -18.78
CA LYS A 52 6.63 21.89 -18.40
C LYS A 52 5.52 22.77 -18.98
N GLY A 53 4.55 23.18 -18.17
CA GLY A 53 3.49 24.12 -18.57
C GLY A 53 2.29 24.11 -17.64
N ASP A 54 1.96 25.31 -17.14
CA ASP A 54 0.87 25.76 -16.25
C ASP A 54 0.43 24.89 -15.06
N GLU A 55 0.33 25.58 -13.92
CA GLU A 55 0.16 25.23 -12.49
C GLU A 55 -0.71 24.00 -12.12
N ILE A 56 -1.53 23.50 -13.04
CA ILE A 56 -2.31 22.25 -12.91
C ILE A 56 -1.56 21.11 -13.64
N GLU A 57 -0.30 20.90 -13.29
CA GLU A 57 0.55 19.93 -13.98
C GLU A 57 0.23 18.49 -13.55
N LYS A 58 0.23 17.56 -14.52
CA LYS A 58 0.09 16.13 -14.29
C LYS A 58 1.34 15.60 -13.58
N PHE A 59 1.18 15.20 -12.32
CA PHE A 59 2.23 14.55 -11.53
C PHE A 59 2.02 13.04 -11.47
N ILE A 60 3.08 12.29 -11.74
CA ILE A 60 3.13 10.85 -11.50
C ILE A 60 3.73 10.62 -10.12
N ASN A 61 2.95 10.06 -9.22
CA ASN A 61 3.47 9.53 -7.95
C ASN A 61 4.06 8.14 -8.21
N GLY A 62 5.38 8.09 -8.39
CA GLY A 62 6.12 6.86 -8.62
C GLY A 62 6.69 6.31 -7.32
N GLN A 63 6.64 4.99 -7.14
CA GLN A 63 7.36 4.30 -6.08
C GLN A 63 8.58 3.60 -6.68
N TYR A 64 9.77 3.82 -6.11
CA TYR A 64 10.93 3.01 -6.47
C TYR A 64 10.76 1.58 -5.97
N ILE A 65 10.92 0.61 -6.88
CA ILE A 65 10.89 -0.82 -6.58
C ILE A 65 12.24 -1.39 -7.05
N GLY A 66 13.03 -1.92 -6.11
CA GLY A 66 14.29 -2.56 -6.45
C GLY A 66 14.09 -3.80 -7.34
N PRO A 67 15.11 -4.21 -8.13
CA PRO A 67 15.00 -5.24 -9.16
C PRO A 67 14.46 -6.57 -8.63
N VAL A 68 14.91 -7.02 -7.46
CA VAL A 68 14.42 -8.27 -6.83
C VAL A 68 12.93 -8.19 -6.51
N LYS A 69 12.47 -7.07 -5.94
CA LYS A 69 11.05 -6.86 -5.62
C LYS A 69 10.20 -6.71 -6.88
N ALA A 70 10.76 -6.17 -7.97
CA ALA A 70 10.10 -6.06 -9.26
C ALA A 70 9.88 -7.45 -9.87
N VAL A 71 10.92 -8.29 -9.92
CA VAL A 71 10.81 -9.69 -10.38
C VAL A 71 9.79 -10.47 -9.52
N TRP A 72 9.84 -10.31 -8.20
CA TRP A 72 8.89 -10.95 -7.28
C TRP A 72 7.43 -10.58 -7.57
N ARG A 73 7.17 -9.31 -7.87
CA ARG A 73 5.83 -8.82 -8.27
C ARG A 73 5.43 -9.29 -9.66
N LEU A 74 6.36 -9.29 -10.62
CA LEU A 74 6.13 -9.71 -12.00
C LEU A 74 5.75 -11.19 -12.07
N LEU A 75 6.42 -12.02 -11.26
CA LEU A 75 6.10 -13.45 -11.12
C LEU A 75 4.92 -13.71 -10.15
N GLN A 76 4.24 -12.66 -9.68
CA GLN A 76 3.08 -12.73 -8.78
C GLN A 76 3.32 -13.54 -7.49
N PHE A 77 4.56 -13.56 -7.01
CA PHE A 77 4.86 -14.23 -5.76
C PHE A 77 4.24 -13.50 -4.56
N PRO A 78 3.84 -14.23 -3.50
CA PRO A 78 3.24 -13.64 -2.31
C PRO A 78 4.21 -12.63 -1.68
N THR A 79 3.79 -11.36 -1.61
CA THR A 79 4.66 -10.25 -1.20
C THR A 79 4.68 -10.03 0.31
N SER A 80 3.63 -10.48 0.99
CA SER A 80 3.52 -10.46 2.44
C SER A 80 2.54 -11.54 2.85
N ASN A 81 2.95 -12.41 3.77
CA ASN A 81 2.02 -13.25 4.50
C ASN A 81 1.90 -12.68 5.92
N ARG A 82 0.67 -12.50 6.41
CA ARG A 82 0.42 -12.09 7.80
C ARG A 82 -0.22 -13.26 8.52
N TYR A 83 0.35 -13.64 9.65
CA TYR A 83 -0.23 -14.64 10.53
C TYR A 83 -0.47 -13.99 11.91
N PRO A 84 -1.73 -13.87 12.37
CA PRO A 84 -2.96 -14.24 11.65
C PRO A 84 -3.24 -13.32 10.45
N PRO A 85 -4.05 -13.76 9.47
CA PRO A 85 -4.46 -12.92 8.35
C PRO A 85 -5.31 -11.75 8.86
N ILE A 86 -4.85 -10.51 8.64
CA ILE A 86 -5.54 -9.29 9.06
C ILE A 86 -6.04 -8.55 7.83
N GLN A 87 -7.37 -8.36 7.74
CA GLN A 87 -8.02 -7.50 6.75
C GLN A 87 -8.51 -6.22 7.43
N ARG A 88 -8.09 -5.06 6.91
CA ARG A 88 -8.65 -3.78 7.36
C ARG A 88 -9.99 -3.56 6.67
N LEU A 89 -11.03 -3.35 7.47
CA LEU A 89 -12.34 -2.94 6.96
C LEU A 89 -12.39 -1.42 6.83
N SER A 90 -13.00 -0.92 5.76
CA SER A 90 -13.23 0.51 5.54
C SER A 90 -14.42 0.95 6.40
N LEU A 91 -14.15 1.25 7.66
CA LEU A 91 -15.12 1.80 8.61
C LEU A 91 -15.05 3.33 8.59
N HIS A 92 -16.17 3.95 8.27
CA HIS A 92 -16.32 5.40 8.22
C HIS A 92 -17.53 5.82 9.07
N LEU A 93 -17.55 7.09 9.49
CA LEU A 93 -18.75 7.69 10.07
C LEU A 93 -19.86 7.77 9.01
N PRO A 94 -21.15 7.89 9.42
CA PRO A 94 -22.25 8.12 8.51
C PRO A 94 -21.92 9.27 7.53
N ASP A 95 -22.16 9.03 6.24
CA ASP A 95 -21.93 9.97 5.14
C ASP A 95 -20.48 10.47 4.94
N MET A 96 -19.50 9.82 5.58
CA MET A 96 -18.06 10.12 5.43
C MET A 96 -17.30 9.01 4.67
N ASN A 97 -17.99 8.33 3.76
CA ASN A 97 -17.36 7.35 2.87
C ASN A 97 -16.45 8.06 1.86
N THR A 98 -15.23 7.55 1.69
CA THR A 98 -14.32 8.06 0.67
C THR A 98 -14.73 7.57 -0.72
N VAL A 99 -14.96 8.50 -1.65
CA VAL A 99 -15.28 8.19 -3.05
C VAL A 99 -14.11 8.63 -3.92
N HIS A 100 -13.56 7.69 -4.69
CA HIS A 100 -12.55 7.97 -5.70
C HIS A 100 -13.23 8.10 -7.07
N TYR A 101 -13.03 9.23 -7.74
CA TYR A 101 -13.56 9.49 -9.07
C TYR A 101 -12.49 10.15 -9.94
N THR A 102 -12.54 9.89 -11.24
CA THR A 102 -11.60 10.46 -12.22
C THR A 102 -12.16 11.70 -12.91
N ASP A 103 -13.49 11.83 -12.94
CA ASP A 103 -14.21 12.90 -13.62
C ASP A 103 -15.41 13.34 -12.77
N GLU A 104 -15.70 14.64 -12.74
CA GLU A 104 -16.85 15.20 -12.05
C GLU A 104 -18.18 14.67 -12.60
N GLU A 105 -18.26 14.35 -13.90
CA GLU A 105 -19.48 13.79 -14.49
C GLU A 105 -19.76 12.38 -13.93
N ILE A 106 -18.71 11.59 -13.71
CA ILE A 106 -18.80 10.26 -13.08
C ILE A 106 -19.18 10.40 -11.61
N LEU A 107 -18.64 11.41 -10.91
CA LEU A 107 -19.02 11.69 -9.53
C LEU A 107 -20.51 12.03 -9.43
N LYS A 108 -21.01 12.95 -10.26
CA LYS A 108 -22.43 13.35 -10.26
C LYS A 108 -23.34 12.14 -10.51
N LYS A 109 -23.03 11.33 -11.54
CA LYS A 109 -23.74 10.07 -11.81
C LYS A 109 -23.67 9.07 -10.66
N ALA A 110 -22.52 8.97 -9.98
CA ALA A 110 -22.35 8.07 -8.83
C ALA A 110 -23.11 8.55 -7.59
N MET A 111 -23.22 9.86 -7.38
CA MET A 111 -24.02 10.48 -6.33
C MET A 111 -25.52 10.31 -6.61
N GLU A 112 -25.96 10.61 -7.84
CA GLU A 112 -27.36 10.44 -8.28
C GLU A 112 -27.81 8.97 -8.20
N SER A 113 -26.95 8.02 -8.60
CA SER A 113 -27.24 6.59 -8.49
C SER A 113 -27.11 6.02 -7.07
N GLY A 114 -26.63 6.82 -6.12
CA GLY A 114 -26.35 6.40 -4.74
C GLY A 114 -25.21 5.39 -4.60
N LYS A 115 -24.47 5.08 -5.69
CA LYS A 115 -23.30 4.18 -5.64
C LYS A 115 -22.16 4.77 -4.81
N ALA A 116 -22.04 6.09 -4.78
CA ALA A 116 -21.07 6.82 -3.98
C ALA A 116 -21.18 6.51 -2.46
N ALA A 117 -22.38 6.23 -1.97
CA ALA A 117 -22.61 5.90 -0.56
C ALA A 117 -22.38 4.41 -0.23
N ARG A 118 -22.16 3.56 -1.25
CA ARG A 118 -22.04 2.11 -1.07
C ARG A 118 -20.56 1.74 -0.95
N THR A 119 -20.22 1.09 0.16
CA THR A 119 -18.92 0.46 0.37
C THR A 119 -19.07 -1.06 0.28
N THR A 120 -17.94 -1.76 0.08
CA THR A 120 -17.91 -3.22 0.13
C THR A 120 -18.49 -3.76 1.45
N LEU A 121 -18.26 -3.05 2.57
CA LEU A 121 -18.78 -3.46 3.88
C LEU A 121 -20.28 -3.28 4.02
N THR A 122 -20.83 -2.15 3.59
CA THR A 122 -22.28 -1.92 3.64
C THR A 122 -23.02 -2.90 2.72
N GLU A 123 -22.48 -3.15 1.52
CA GLU A 123 -23.07 -4.11 0.58
C GLU A 123 -22.94 -5.55 1.08
N PHE A 124 -21.82 -5.91 1.70
CA PHE A 124 -21.65 -7.21 2.35
C PHE A 124 -22.77 -7.47 3.36
N PHE A 125 -23.05 -6.53 4.28
CA PHE A 125 -24.14 -6.70 5.25
C PHE A 125 -25.51 -6.75 4.60
N ARG A 126 -25.78 -5.87 3.62
CA ARG A 126 -27.06 -5.81 2.90
C ARG A 126 -27.37 -7.13 2.19
N LEU A 127 -26.39 -7.68 1.48
CA LEU A 127 -26.55 -8.92 0.70
C LEU A 127 -26.56 -10.16 1.59
N ASN A 128 -25.83 -10.17 2.70
CA ASN A 128 -25.91 -11.23 3.72
C ASN A 128 -27.29 -11.28 4.40
N LYS A 129 -27.91 -10.12 4.64
CA LYS A 129 -29.27 -10.03 5.22
C LYS A 129 -30.27 -10.80 4.36
N CYS A 130 -30.25 -10.58 3.04
CA CYS A 130 -31.16 -11.22 2.09
C CYS A 130 -30.67 -12.59 1.56
N ASN A 131 -29.49 -13.05 1.98
CA ASN A 131 -28.81 -14.23 1.42
C ASN A 131 -28.81 -14.26 -0.11
N ALA A 132 -28.47 -13.13 -0.74
CA ALA A 132 -28.47 -12.99 -2.19
C ALA A 132 -27.53 -14.01 -2.86
N ILE A 133 -27.81 -14.38 -4.12
CA ILE A 133 -26.99 -15.32 -4.88
C ILE A 133 -26.12 -14.53 -5.86
N GLY A 134 -24.80 -14.63 -5.74
CA GLY A 134 -23.80 -14.02 -6.62
C GLY A 134 -22.99 -15.12 -7.30
N LEU A 135 -22.91 -15.11 -8.64
CA LEU A 135 -22.30 -16.17 -9.44
C LEU A 135 -22.62 -17.59 -8.93
N SER A 136 -23.92 -17.85 -8.67
CA SER A 136 -24.43 -19.14 -8.17
C SER A 136 -24.03 -19.52 -6.74
N VAL A 137 -23.47 -18.60 -5.95
CA VAL A 137 -23.10 -18.82 -4.55
C VAL A 137 -23.91 -17.91 -3.61
N PRO A 138 -24.50 -18.43 -2.52
CA PRO A 138 -25.18 -17.60 -1.52
C PRO A 138 -24.23 -16.64 -0.78
N ALA A 139 -24.70 -15.43 -0.47
CA ALA A 139 -23.91 -14.43 0.23
C ALA A 139 -23.42 -14.91 1.61
N ARG A 140 -24.24 -15.69 2.34
CA ARG A 140 -23.89 -16.18 3.69
C ARG A 140 -22.83 -17.28 3.70
N SER A 141 -22.55 -17.91 2.57
CA SER A 141 -21.44 -18.86 2.45
C SER A 141 -20.09 -18.20 2.13
N LEU A 142 -20.08 -16.90 1.84
CA LEU A 142 -18.87 -16.16 1.45
C LEU A 142 -18.28 -15.40 2.64
N THR A 143 -16.96 -15.43 2.76
CA THR A 143 -16.26 -14.49 3.65
C THR A 143 -16.23 -13.08 3.06
N TYR A 144 -15.97 -12.07 3.89
CA TYR A 144 -15.81 -10.69 3.43
C TYR A 144 -14.72 -10.54 2.35
N GLN A 145 -13.66 -11.35 2.40
CA GLN A 145 -12.56 -11.32 1.44
C GLN A 145 -12.93 -11.92 0.08
N GLU A 146 -13.82 -12.91 0.06
CA GLU A 146 -14.26 -13.58 -1.16
C GLU A 146 -15.36 -12.78 -1.86
N PHE A 147 -16.10 -11.97 -1.11
CA PHE A 147 -17.28 -11.26 -1.58
C PHE A 147 -17.12 -10.51 -2.91
N PRO A 148 -16.04 -9.72 -3.15
CA PRO A 148 -15.86 -8.98 -4.41
C PRO A 148 -15.62 -9.88 -5.65
N LYS A 149 -15.39 -11.18 -5.46
CA LYS A 149 -15.24 -12.13 -6.57
C LYS A 149 -16.59 -12.63 -7.10
N TYR A 150 -17.65 -12.51 -6.30
CA TYR A 150 -18.98 -13.06 -6.59
C TYR A 150 -20.05 -11.98 -6.83
N PHE A 151 -19.83 -10.76 -6.32
CA PHE A 151 -20.70 -9.58 -6.46
C PHE A 151 -19.90 -8.35 -6.85
#